data_AF-A0A2S8FR42-F1
#
_entry.id   AF-A0A2S8FR42-F1
#
_cell.length_a   1.000
_cell.length_b   1.000
_cell.length_c   1.000
_cell.angle_alpha   90.00
_cell.angle_beta   90.00
_cell.angle_gamma   90.00
#
_symmetry.space_group_name_H-M   'P 1'
#
loop_
_entity.id
_entity.type
_entity.pdbx_description
1 polymer ?
#
loop_
_entity_poly.entity_id
_entity_poly.type
_entity_poly.pdbx_seq_one_letter_code
_entity_poly.pdbx_strand_id
1 'polypeptide(L)'
;MHINGPTAVHPAQPIQGPHRSQQATAIDQRSQFDTVDELDISHEADFASQVKDIPDIRADRVAQIKAQIADGTYLTDDKLDLALERLLDEIG
;
A
#
# COMPACT_ATOMS: atom_id res chain seq x y z
N MET A 1 50.19 50.58 60.05
CA MET A 1 50.73 49.65 59.04
C MET A 1 49.58 48.79 58.54
N HIS A 2 49.31 48.88 57.23
CA HIS A 2 48.31 48.17 56.40
C HIS A 2 46.82 48.31 56.75
N ILE A 3 46.10 49.11 55.96
CA ILE A 3 44.72 48.82 55.54
C ILE A 3 44.59 49.31 54.09
N ASN A 4 44.58 48.39 53.12
CA ASN A 4 44.25 48.67 51.73
C ASN A 4 42.73 48.53 51.55
N GLY A 5 42.10 49.54 50.95
CA GLY A 5 40.80 49.42 50.30
C GLY A 5 40.86 50.08 48.92
N PRO A 6 39.76 50.15 48.14
CA PRO A 6 38.55 49.35 48.16
C PRO A 6 38.34 48.60 46.81
N THR A 7 37.52 47.54 46.85
CA THR A 7 36.73 46.99 45.72
C THR A 7 37.44 46.66 44.39
N ALA A 8 37.63 45.36 44.13
CA ALA A 8 37.91 44.84 42.79
C ALA A 8 36.69 45.05 41.88
N VAL A 9 36.81 45.93 40.89
CA VAL A 9 35.82 46.10 39.83
C VAL A 9 35.95 44.92 38.87
N HIS A 10 34.95 44.05 38.83
CA HIS A 10 34.91 42.94 37.87
C HIS A 10 34.75 43.49 36.43
N PRO A 11 35.46 42.93 35.43
CA PRO A 11 35.24 43.31 34.04
C PRO A 11 33.85 42.86 33.56
N ALA A 12 33.26 43.60 32.62
CA ALA A 12 31.92 43.35 32.10
C ALA A 12 31.80 41.94 31.49
N GLN A 13 30.79 41.18 31.91
CA GLN A 13 30.43 39.90 31.31
C GLN A 13 29.73 40.13 29.96
N PRO A 14 30.12 39.43 28.88
CA PRO A 14 29.38 39.48 27.63
C PRO A 14 28.05 38.73 27.77
N ILE A 15 26.96 39.35 27.31
CA ILE A 15 25.65 38.70 27.20
C ILE A 15 25.63 37.86 25.93
N GLN A 16 25.57 36.54 26.09
CA GLN A 16 25.39 35.59 25.00
C GLN A 16 23.92 35.62 24.55
N GLY A 17 23.64 36.24 23.39
CA GLY A 17 22.32 36.16 22.76
C GLY A 17 21.99 34.73 22.30
N PRO A 18 20.71 34.36 22.14
CA PRO A 18 20.33 33.00 21.80
C PRO A 18 20.96 32.59 20.45
N HIS A 19 21.59 31.42 20.48
CA HIS A 19 22.38 30.81 19.42
C HIS A 19 21.66 30.84 18.06
N ARG A 20 22.12 31.68 17.11
CA ARG A 20 21.89 31.43 15.68
C ARG A 20 23.02 30.56 15.19
N SER A 21 22.84 29.25 15.29
CA SER A 21 23.72 28.27 14.65
C SER A 21 23.60 28.42 13.13
N GLN A 22 24.55 29.14 12.54
CA GLN A 22 25.05 28.74 11.23
C GLN A 22 25.74 27.40 11.43
N GLN A 23 25.05 26.32 11.07
CA GLN A 23 25.67 25.03 10.85
C GLN A 23 25.19 24.51 9.50
N ALA A 24 26.20 24.30 8.65
CA ALA A 24 26.34 23.31 7.60
C ALA A 24 25.16 23.07 6.65
N THR A 25 25.49 23.04 5.37
CA THR A 25 24.74 22.38 4.31
C THR A 25 24.51 20.92 4.67
N ALA A 26 23.51 20.65 5.49
CA ALA A 26 22.96 19.32 5.65
C ALA A 26 22.14 19.07 4.39
N ILE A 27 22.74 18.36 3.46
CA ILE A 27 22.01 17.48 2.54
C ILE A 27 21.44 16.36 3.43
N ASP A 28 20.57 16.71 4.36
CA ASP A 28 19.75 15.75 5.07
C ASP A 28 18.51 15.62 4.22
N GLN A 29 18.69 14.73 3.24
CA GLN A 29 17.74 13.67 2.96
C GLN A 29 16.32 14.15 3.20
N ARG A 30 15.63 14.44 2.10
CA ARG A 30 14.20 14.20 2.03
C ARG A 30 13.97 12.83 2.67
N SER A 31 13.64 12.82 3.96
CA SER A 31 12.73 11.83 4.49
C SER A 31 11.38 12.20 3.88
N GLN A 32 11.31 12.04 2.55
CA GLN A 32 10.23 11.29 1.96
C GLN A 32 10.19 10.03 2.82
N PHE A 33 9.48 10.11 3.93
CA PHE A 33 8.51 9.07 4.21
C PHE A 33 7.58 9.14 3.01
N ASP A 34 8.07 8.59 1.89
CA ASP A 34 7.20 7.95 0.94
C ASP A 34 6.54 6.92 1.83
N THR A 35 5.32 7.23 2.22
CA THR A 35 4.50 6.29 2.95
C THR A 35 4.44 5.09 2.04
N VAL A 36 5.28 4.09 2.31
CA VAL A 36 5.25 2.83 1.60
C VAL A 36 4.01 2.13 2.13
N ASP A 37 2.87 2.58 1.63
CA ASP A 37 1.58 1.89 1.72
C ASP A 37 1.57 0.83 0.62
N GLU A 38 2.61 -0.01 0.62
CA GLU A 38 2.76 -1.13 -0.31
C GLU A 38 2.48 -2.41 0.48
N LEU A 39 1.38 -3.07 0.10
CA LEU A 39 1.01 -4.36 0.63
C LEU A 39 1.37 -5.41 -0.41
N ASP A 40 2.33 -6.27 -0.08
CA ASP A 40 2.69 -7.41 -0.91
C ASP A 40 1.76 -8.58 -0.57
N ILE A 41 0.74 -8.79 -1.40
CA ILE A 41 -0.23 -9.85 -1.25
C ILE A 41 0.24 -11.05 -2.06
N SER A 42 0.48 -12.17 -1.37
CA SER A 42 0.76 -13.44 -2.03
C SER A 42 -0.42 -13.86 -2.91
N HIS A 43 -0.15 -14.33 -4.13
CA HIS A 43 -1.18 -14.83 -5.05
C HIS A 43 -2.12 -15.85 -4.40
N GLU A 44 -1.62 -16.69 -3.50
CA GLU A 44 -2.42 -17.67 -2.78
C GLU A 44 -3.45 -17.03 -1.85
N ALA A 45 -3.14 -15.88 -1.25
CA ALA A 45 -4.04 -15.13 -0.38
C ALA A 45 -5.15 -14.45 -1.19
N ASP A 46 -4.85 -13.93 -2.39
CA ASP A 46 -5.84 -13.38 -3.30
C ASP A 46 -6.85 -14.46 -3.74
N PHE A 47 -6.35 -15.64 -4.14
CA PHE A 47 -7.21 -16.77 -4.47
C PHE A 47 -8.08 -17.20 -3.28
N ALA A 48 -7.51 -17.29 -2.07
CA ALA A 48 -8.26 -17.65 -0.87
C ALA A 48 -9.32 -16.60 -0.49
N SER A 49 -9.08 -15.31 -0.78
CA SER A 49 -10.08 -14.26 -0.61
C SER A 49 -11.23 -14.43 -1.59
N GLN A 50 -10.92 -14.62 -2.89
CA GLN A 50 -11.94 -14.80 -3.92
C GLN A 50 -12.84 -16.01 -3.63
N VAL A 51 -12.30 -17.10 -3.09
CA VAL A 51 -13.08 -18.29 -2.71
C VAL A 51 -14.15 -17.99 -1.67
N LYS A 52 -13.91 -17.05 -0.75
CA LYS A 52 -14.91 -16.65 0.26
C LYS A 52 -16.06 -15.86 -0.35
N ASP A 53 -15.80 -15.17 -1.45
CA ASP A 53 -16.80 -14.36 -2.17
C ASP A 53 -17.60 -15.19 -3.19
N ILE A 54 -17.23 -16.46 -3.41
CA ILE A 54 -17.97 -17.36 -4.29
C ILE A 54 -19.32 -17.67 -3.64
N PRO A 55 -20.44 -17.32 -4.30
CA PRO A 55 -21.77 -17.69 -3.82
C PRO A 55 -21.92 -19.21 -3.73
N ASP A 56 -22.77 -19.67 -2.82
CA ASP A 56 -23.09 -21.10 -2.71
C ASP A 56 -23.43 -21.71 -4.07
N ILE A 57 -23.02 -22.97 -4.25
CA ILE A 57 -23.25 -23.70 -5.49
C ILE A 57 -24.75 -23.74 -5.76
N ARG A 58 -25.13 -23.19 -6.91
CA ARG A 58 -26.50 -23.25 -7.43
C ARG A 58 -26.81 -24.65 -7.97
N ALA A 59 -26.96 -25.62 -7.06
CA ALA A 59 -27.08 -27.05 -7.37
C ALA A 59 -28.15 -27.34 -8.43
N ASP A 60 -29.30 -26.69 -8.36
CA ASP A 60 -30.40 -26.86 -9.34
C ASP A 60 -29.98 -26.45 -10.75
N ARG A 61 -29.27 -25.32 -10.89
CA ARG A 61 -28.80 -24.84 -12.19
C ARG A 61 -27.73 -25.76 -12.76
N VAL A 62 -26.84 -26.26 -11.91
CA VAL A 62 -25.82 -27.25 -12.30
C VAL A 62 -26.48 -28.54 -12.77
N ALA A 63 -27.46 -29.05 -12.05
CA ALA A 63 -28.20 -30.26 -12.43
C ALA A 63 -28.92 -30.09 -13.78
N GLN A 64 -29.59 -28.95 -13.98
CA GLN A 64 -30.25 -28.61 -15.24
C GLN A 64 -29.27 -28.59 -16.42
N ILE A 65 -28.13 -27.92 -16.27
CA ILE A 65 -27.11 -27.83 -17.32
C ILE A 65 -26.51 -29.20 -17.61
N LYS A 66 -26.22 -30.01 -16.58
CA LYS A 66 -25.73 -31.39 -16.76
C LYS A 66 -26.69 -32.24 -17.57
N ALA A 67 -28.01 -32.14 -17.31
CA ALA A 67 -29.02 -32.84 -18.10
C ALA A 67 -29.00 -32.38 -19.57
N GLN A 68 -28.96 -31.07 -19.83
CA GLN A 68 -28.87 -30.54 -21.20
C GLN A 68 -27.61 -31.00 -21.95
N ILE A 69 -26.48 -31.15 -21.24
CA ILE A 69 -25.25 -31.68 -21.83
C ILE A 69 -25.40 -33.16 -22.17
N ALA A 70 -25.97 -33.96 -21.27
CA ALA A 70 -26.23 -35.38 -21.50
C ALA A 70 -27.19 -35.61 -22.69
N ASP A 71 -28.21 -34.75 -22.82
CA ASP A 71 -29.18 -34.77 -23.91
C ASP A 71 -28.62 -34.17 -25.22
N GLY A 72 -27.41 -33.59 -25.19
CA GLY A 72 -26.78 -32.96 -26.35
C GLY A 72 -27.40 -31.62 -26.77
N THR A 73 -28.32 -31.06 -25.98
CA THR A 73 -29.06 -29.82 -26.29
C THR A 73 -28.39 -28.56 -25.74
N TYR A 74 -27.33 -28.72 -24.94
CA TYR A 74 -26.64 -27.59 -24.34
C TYR A 74 -25.82 -26.77 -25.35
N LEU A 75 -25.19 -27.44 -26.32
CA LEU A 75 -24.32 -26.84 -27.33
C LEU A 75 -25.15 -26.35 -28.51
N THR A 76 -25.27 -25.02 -28.62
CA THR A 76 -25.94 -24.33 -29.72
C THR A 76 -24.96 -23.36 -30.37
N ASP A 77 -25.19 -23.02 -31.64
CA ASP A 77 -24.32 -22.10 -32.39
C ASP A 77 -24.12 -20.77 -31.63
N ASP A 78 -25.21 -20.16 -31.14
CA ASP A 78 -25.15 -18.91 -30.35
C ASP A 78 -24.25 -19.01 -29.10
N LYS A 79 -24.19 -20.18 -28.46
CA LYS A 79 -23.36 -20.39 -27.27
C LYS A 79 -21.90 -20.65 -27.63
N LEU A 80 -21.64 -21.22 -28.81
CA LEU A 80 -20.29 -21.40 -29.34
C LEU A 80 -19.68 -20.05 -29.71
N ASP A 81 -20.44 -19.20 -30.39
CA ASP A 81 -20.01 -17.85 -30.75
C ASP A 81 -19.68 -17.03 -29.50
N LEU A 82 -20.58 -17.02 -28.51
CA LEU A 82 -20.35 -16.34 -27.23
C LEU A 82 -19.13 -16.90 -26.46
N ALA A 83 -18.92 -18.22 -26.49
CA ALA A 83 -17.78 -18.84 -25.83
C ALA A 83 -16.47 -18.44 -26.52
N LEU A 84 -16.47 -18.33 -27.85
CA LEU A 84 -15.32 -17.89 -28.62
C LEU A 84 -14.99 -16.43 -28.34
N GLU A 85 -15.99 -15.53 -28.33
CA GLU A 85 -15.80 -14.12 -27.99
C GLU A 85 -15.15 -13.95 -26.62
N ARG A 86 -15.70 -14.61 -25.58
CA ARG A 86 -15.15 -14.54 -24.22
C ARG A 86 -13.73 -15.09 -24.10
N LEU A 87 -13.42 -16.15 -24.84
CA LEU A 87 -12.08 -16.70 -24.87
C LEU A 87 -11.09 -15.71 -25.48
N LEU A 88 -11.48 -15.01 -26.55
CA LEU A 88 -10.65 -13.97 -27.18
C LEU A 88 -10.46 -12.77 -26.25
N ASP A 89 -11.50 -12.37 -25.50
CA ASP A 89 -11.41 -11.31 -24.49
C ASP A 89 -10.49 -11.69 -23.31
N GLU A 90 -10.41 -12.97 -22.95
CA GLU A 90 -9.55 -13.44 -21.85
C GLU A 90 -8.06 -13.47 -22.24
N ILE A 91 -7.74 -13.75 -23.51
CA ILE A 91 -6.36 -13.89 -23.98
C ILE A 91 -5.77 -12.62 -24.61
N GLY A 92 -6.61 -11.63 -24.95
CA GLY A 92 -6.22 -10.38 -25.60
C GLY A 92 -5.82 -9.29 -24.61
#